data_AF-A0A4Y7M7U1-F1
#
_entry.id   AF-A0A4Y7M7U1-F1
#
_cell.length_a   1.000
_cell.length_b   1.000
_cell.length_c   1.000
_cell.angle_alpha   90.00
_cell.angle_beta   90.00
_cell.angle_gamma   90.00
#
_symmetry.space_group_name_H-M   'P 1'
#
loop_
_entity.id
_entity.type
_entity.pdbx_description
1 polymer ?
#
loop_
_entity_poly.entity_id
_entity_poly.type
_entity_poly.pdbx_seq_one_letter_code
_entity_poly.pdbx_strand_id
1 'polypeptide(L)'
;MFGRSSNRVLNIINISYIQSRSKRVWVRKPLGSPMAKSKIFRIAPKPVLPDDEKAEIKRLYDNYKNSMKSIRQYFFEQSLKQAESGEVAQMKHRLEDQEHEQLMEENRVENEKIAMLREERLKIQAEKTQKNVLASLIKKEGETKLHGIQMEAFLAKQMVQDLSTPFIQAEDIEKAIEDALANPVNFNFAIDLDGYVYRGKDTAIDMIPEEKRERLRSN
;
A
#
# COMPACT_ATOMS: atom_id res chain seq x y z
N MET A 1 18.31 1.51 17.96
CA MET A 1 17.01 1.54 17.27
C MET A 1 17.15 2.34 15.99
N PHE A 2 17.48 1.72 14.85
CA PHE A 2 17.09 2.18 13.50
C PHE A 2 17.21 0.97 12.57
N GLY A 3 16.07 0.45 12.14
CA GLY A 3 15.97 -0.69 11.25
C GLY A 3 15.55 -0.27 9.84
N ARG A 4 16.10 -1.00 8.88
CA ARG A 4 15.57 -1.36 7.55
C ARG A 4 15.37 -0.25 6.51
N SER A 5 16.14 -0.33 5.43
CA SER A 5 15.53 -0.52 4.11
C SER A 5 16.45 -1.32 3.19
N SER A 6 15.89 -2.43 2.70
CA SER A 6 16.50 -3.39 1.80
C SER A 6 16.41 -2.84 0.38
N ASN A 7 17.53 -2.34 -0.17
CA ASN A 7 17.67 -2.21 -1.62
C ASN A 7 18.31 -3.48 -2.18
N ARG A 8 17.47 -4.51 -2.38
CA ARG A 8 17.75 -5.57 -3.34
C ARG A 8 17.58 -4.99 -4.75
N VAL A 9 18.60 -4.30 -5.24
CA VAL A 9 18.77 -4.06 -6.67
C VAL A 9 19.97 -4.89 -7.09
N LEU A 10 19.76 -6.20 -7.12
CA LEU A 10 20.75 -7.15 -7.62
C LEU A 10 20.33 -7.63 -9.00
N ASN A 11 21.29 -7.53 -9.93
CA ASN A 11 21.54 -8.45 -11.02
C ASN A 11 20.69 -8.32 -12.30
N ILE A 12 21.06 -7.36 -13.15
CA ILE A 12 20.83 -7.44 -14.62
C ILE A 12 22.16 -7.33 -15.38
N ILE A 13 23.27 -7.72 -14.75
CA ILE A 13 24.51 -7.96 -15.50
C ILE A 13 24.74 -9.46 -15.40
N ASN A 14 24.58 -10.14 -16.53
CA ASN A 14 24.91 -11.54 -16.68
C ASN A 14 26.44 -11.69 -16.58
N ILE A 15 26.96 -11.72 -15.35
CA ILE A 15 28.40 -11.83 -15.02
C ILE A 15 28.94 -13.24 -15.37
N SER A 16 28.08 -14.19 -15.74
CA SER A 16 28.45 -15.58 -16.05
C SER A 16 29.36 -15.75 -17.27
N TYR A 17 29.55 -14.71 -18.09
CA TYR A 17 30.46 -14.74 -19.25
C TYR A 17 31.72 -13.86 -19.09
N ILE A 18 32.02 -13.35 -17.89
CA ILE A 18 33.35 -12.85 -17.62
C ILE A 18 34.16 -14.05 -17.15
N GLN A 19 34.80 -14.75 -18.08
CA GLN A 19 35.89 -15.65 -17.72
C GLN A 19 36.82 -14.86 -16.79
N SER A 20 36.83 -15.19 -15.51
CA SER A 20 37.80 -14.65 -14.57
C SER A 20 39.16 -15.14 -15.05
N ARG A 21 39.79 -14.32 -15.89
CA ARG A 21 41.16 -14.53 -16.31
C ARG A 21 42.00 -14.27 -15.06
N SER A 22 42.15 -15.29 -14.22
CA SER A 22 43.24 -15.45 -13.26
C SER A 22 44.59 -15.62 -13.98
N LYS A 23 44.76 -14.99 -15.16
CA LYS A 23 46.05 -14.82 -15.77
C LYS A 23 46.75 -13.77 -14.92
N ARG A 24 47.74 -14.20 -14.15
CA ARG A 24 48.76 -13.33 -13.56
C ARG A 24 49.27 -12.39 -14.67
N VAL A 25 48.76 -11.16 -14.72
CA VAL A 25 49.23 -10.16 -15.68
C VAL A 25 50.63 -9.80 -15.22
N TRP A 26 51.63 -10.15 -16.02
CA TRP A 26 53.00 -9.72 -15.78
C TRP A 26 53.04 -8.19 -15.80
N VAL A 27 53.15 -7.59 -14.61
CA VAL A 27 53.18 -6.13 -14.45
C VAL A 27 54.44 -5.61 -15.12
N ARG A 28 54.28 -4.73 -16.11
CA ARG A 28 55.41 -4.01 -16.71
C ARG A 28 55.94 -2.98 -15.70
N LYS A 29 57.20 -2.58 -15.85
CA LYS A 29 57.76 -1.50 -15.03
C LYS A 29 56.89 -0.23 -15.17
N PRO A 30 56.49 0.42 -14.06
CA PRO A 30 55.71 1.65 -14.12
C PRO A 30 56.55 2.78 -14.72
N LEU A 31 55.86 3.77 -15.30
CA LEU A 31 56.49 5.02 -15.75
C LEU A 31 57.17 5.68 -14.53
N GLY A 32 58.47 5.98 -14.62
CA GLY A 32 59.28 6.51 -13.51
C GLY A 32 60.12 5.48 -12.74
N SER A 33 59.95 4.17 -13.00
CA SER A 33 60.87 3.15 -12.47
C SER A 33 62.25 3.27 -13.14
N PRO A 34 63.36 3.20 -12.38
CA PRO A 34 64.68 3.29 -12.98
C PRO A 34 64.95 2.11 -13.93
N MET A 35 65.67 2.42 -15.01
CA MET A 35 66.22 1.40 -15.88
C MET A 35 67.24 0.55 -15.10
N ALA A 36 67.31 -0.75 -15.39
CA ALA A 36 68.32 -1.60 -14.77
C ALA A 36 69.71 -1.16 -15.20
N LYS A 37 70.70 -1.15 -14.29
CA LYS A 37 72.08 -0.71 -14.55
C LYS A 37 72.69 -1.37 -15.80
N SER A 38 72.40 -2.66 -16.02
CA SER A 38 72.86 -3.44 -17.19
C SER A 38 72.22 -3.04 -18.53
N LYS A 39 71.14 -2.25 -18.52
CA LYS A 39 70.42 -1.81 -19.71
C LYS A 39 70.68 -0.34 -20.07
N ILE A 40 71.31 0.43 -19.18
CA ILE A 40 71.55 1.87 -19.36
C ILE A 40 72.35 2.17 -20.64
N PHE A 41 73.36 1.35 -20.92
CA PHE A 41 74.25 1.54 -22.07
C PHE A 41 74.15 0.41 -23.10
N ARG A 42 73.12 -0.45 -23.00
CA ARG A 42 72.98 -1.60 -23.91
C ARG A 42 72.38 -1.16 -25.24
N ILE A 43 73.21 -1.10 -26.27
CA ILE A 43 72.79 -0.91 -27.67
C ILE A 43 72.42 -2.28 -28.24
N ALA A 44 71.19 -2.45 -28.73
CA ALA A 44 70.77 -3.70 -29.37
C ALA A 44 71.39 -3.78 -30.78
N PRO A 45 72.17 -4.83 -31.10
CA PRO A 45 72.69 -4.99 -32.45
C PRO A 45 71.52 -5.28 -33.40
N LYS A 46 71.49 -4.60 -34.54
CA LYS A 46 70.51 -4.88 -35.59
C LYS A 46 70.93 -6.14 -36.34
N PRO A 47 70.02 -7.09 -36.61
CA PRO A 47 70.33 -8.22 -37.47
C PRO A 47 70.68 -7.70 -38.87
N VAL A 48 71.78 -8.19 -39.44
CA VAL A 48 72.18 -7.88 -40.82
C VAL A 48 71.53 -8.92 -41.71
N LEU A 49 70.61 -8.47 -42.56
CA LEU A 49 70.00 -9.29 -43.60
C LEU A 49 70.68 -9.00 -44.94
N PRO A 50 70.75 -9.98 -45.87
CA PRO A 50 71.09 -9.73 -47.26
C PRO A 50 70.15 -8.69 -47.88
N ASP A 51 70.64 -7.90 -48.83
CA ASP A 51 69.85 -6.80 -49.40
C ASP A 51 68.72 -7.30 -50.29
N ASP A 52 68.91 -8.42 -50.98
CA ASP A 52 67.89 -9.08 -51.80
C ASP A 52 66.66 -9.49 -50.97
N GLU A 53 66.90 -10.09 -49.79
CA GLU A 53 65.82 -10.49 -48.88
C GLU A 53 65.06 -9.28 -48.34
N LYS A 54 65.75 -8.17 -48.03
CA LYS A 54 65.10 -6.94 -47.56
C LYS A 54 64.18 -6.37 -48.63
N ALA A 55 64.63 -6.36 -49.89
CA ALA A 55 63.85 -5.86 -51.02
C ALA A 55 62.59 -6.73 -51.22
N GLU A 56 62.73 -8.05 -51.16
CA GLU A 56 61.60 -8.96 -51.34
C GLU A 56 60.60 -8.91 -50.19
N ILE A 57 61.07 -8.86 -48.94
CA ILE A 57 60.20 -8.66 -47.75
C ILE A 57 59.41 -7.36 -47.89
N LYS A 58 60.07 -6.29 -48.32
CA LYS A 58 59.39 -5.00 -48.53
C LYS A 58 58.31 -5.11 -49.60
N ARG A 59 58.61 -5.72 -50.76
CA ARG A 59 57.66 -5.93 -51.85
C ARG A 59 56.42 -6.71 -51.39
N LEU A 60 56.63 -7.84 -50.70
CA LEU A 60 55.55 -8.68 -50.18
C LEU A 60 54.69 -7.93 -49.15
N TYR A 61 55.34 -7.18 -48.25
CA TYR A 61 54.65 -6.43 -47.22
C TYR A 61 53.82 -5.28 -47.77
N ASP A 62 54.35 -4.57 -48.77
CA ASP A 62 53.64 -3.49 -49.47
C ASP A 62 52.41 -4.05 -50.21
N ASN A 63 52.56 -5.17 -50.92
CA ASN A 63 51.45 -5.86 -51.61
C ASN A 63 50.36 -6.34 -50.64
N TYR A 64 50.76 -6.96 -49.53
CA TYR A 64 49.84 -7.41 -48.49
C TYR A 64 49.09 -6.24 -47.87
N LYS A 65 49.79 -5.16 -47.49
CA LYS A 65 49.18 -3.97 -46.90
C LYS A 65 48.20 -3.31 -47.86
N ASN A 66 48.53 -3.25 -49.15
CA ASN A 66 47.64 -2.68 -50.15
C ASN A 66 46.35 -3.50 -50.26
N SER A 67 46.47 -4.82 -50.33
CA SER A 67 45.34 -5.76 -50.38
C SER A 67 44.48 -5.68 -49.10
N MET A 68 45.10 -5.58 -47.93
CA MET A 68 44.38 -5.45 -46.66
C MET A 68 43.67 -4.08 -46.55
N LYS A 69 44.27 -3.02 -47.12
CA LYS A 69 43.68 -1.69 -47.16
C LYS A 69 42.42 -1.68 -48.02
N SER A 70 42.43 -2.32 -49.19
CA SER A 70 41.24 -2.41 -50.05
C SER A 70 40.10 -3.19 -49.38
N ILE A 71 40.40 -4.31 -48.71
CA ILE A 71 39.41 -5.09 -47.97
C ILE A 71 38.79 -4.26 -46.82
N ARG A 72 39.62 -3.53 -46.07
CA ARG A 72 39.13 -2.65 -45.00
C ARG A 72 38.18 -1.57 -45.54
N GLN A 73 38.55 -0.96 -46.65
CA GLN A 73 37.72 0.07 -47.29
C GLN A 73 36.37 -0.51 -47.74
N TYR A 74 36.39 -1.69 -48.36
CA TYR A 74 35.17 -2.39 -48.75
C TYR A 74 34.22 -2.62 -47.57
N PHE A 75 34.72 -3.17 -46.46
CA PHE A 75 33.88 -3.40 -45.27
C PHE A 75 33.38 -2.12 -44.63
N PHE A 76 34.18 -1.05 -44.66
CA PHE A 76 33.75 0.26 -44.19
C PHE A 76 32.58 0.79 -45.02
N GLU A 77 32.65 0.71 -46.36
CA GLU A 77 31.57 1.11 -47.24
C GLU A 77 30.31 0.25 -47.08
N GLN A 78 30.45 -1.06 -46.90
CA GLN A 78 29.31 -1.93 -46.60
C GLN A 78 28.65 -1.57 -45.27
N SER A 79 29.44 -1.27 -44.23
CA SER A 79 28.93 -0.80 -42.95
C SER A 79 28.19 0.54 -43.08
N LEU A 80 28.69 1.45 -43.91
CA LEU A 80 28.01 2.72 -44.19
C LEU A 80 26.70 2.50 -44.92
N LYS A 81 26.68 1.66 -45.98
CA LYS A 81 25.45 1.32 -46.70
C LYS A 81 24.41 0.65 -45.80
N GLN A 82 24.85 -0.19 -44.86
CA GLN A 82 23.96 -0.77 -43.87
C GLN A 82 23.46 0.27 -42.87
N ALA A 83 24.26 1.27 -42.50
CA ALA A 83 23.77 2.41 -41.72
C ALA A 83 22.80 3.30 -42.51
N GLU A 84 23.04 3.47 -43.82
CA GLU A 84 22.20 4.19 -44.78
C GLU A 84 20.93 3.41 -45.18
N SER A 85 20.77 2.15 -44.76
CA SER A 85 19.53 1.36 -44.93
C SER A 85 18.33 1.89 -44.10
N GLY A 86 18.39 3.18 -43.78
CA GLY A 86 17.36 3.98 -43.13
C GLY A 86 16.04 3.97 -43.88
N GLU A 87 15.97 3.71 -45.20
CA GLU A 87 14.68 3.58 -45.89
C GLU A 87 13.84 2.43 -45.32
N VAL A 88 14.45 1.27 -45.07
CA VAL A 88 13.74 0.13 -44.46
C VAL A 88 13.37 0.44 -43.00
N ALA A 89 14.25 1.12 -42.26
CA ALA A 89 13.97 1.54 -40.90
C ALA A 89 12.85 2.61 -40.82
N GLN A 90 12.84 3.56 -41.75
CA GLN A 90 11.81 4.59 -41.88
C GLN A 90 10.47 3.99 -42.28
N MET A 91 10.46 3.02 -43.19
CA MET A 91 9.24 2.30 -43.54
C MET A 91 8.69 1.50 -42.36
N LYS A 92 9.56 0.86 -41.57
CA LYS A 92 9.15 0.20 -40.32
C LYS A 92 8.56 1.19 -39.31
N HIS A 93 9.22 2.32 -39.06
CA HIS A 93 8.70 3.35 -38.17
C HIS A 93 7.35 3.89 -38.62
N ARG A 94 7.17 4.13 -39.93
CA ARG A 94 5.87 4.57 -40.46
C ARG A 94 4.77 3.53 -40.23
N LEU A 95 5.08 2.23 -40.38
CA LEU A 95 4.12 1.17 -40.10
C LEU A 95 3.80 1.10 -38.60
N GLU A 96 4.80 1.20 -37.73
CA GLU A 96 4.63 1.26 -36.27
C GLU A 96 3.75 2.44 -35.85
N ASP A 97 3.96 3.62 -36.43
CA ASP A 97 3.16 4.81 -36.16
C ASP A 97 1.69 4.62 -36.61
N GLN A 98 1.47 4.02 -37.79
CA GLN A 98 0.13 3.72 -38.30
C GLN A 98 -0.60 2.69 -37.43
N GLU A 99 0.10 1.64 -36.99
CA GLU A 99 -0.46 0.64 -36.06
C GLU A 99 -0.83 1.28 -34.73
N HIS A 100 0.04 2.17 -34.21
CA HIS A 100 -0.21 2.90 -32.99
C HIS A 100 -1.46 3.80 -33.10
N GLU A 101 -1.62 4.53 -34.20
CA GLU A 101 -2.80 5.36 -34.46
C GLU A 101 -4.09 4.53 -34.48
N GLN A 102 -4.08 3.36 -35.13
CA GLN A 102 -5.24 2.46 -35.17
C GLN A 102 -5.61 1.96 -33.77
N LEU A 103 -4.62 1.53 -32.98
CA LEU A 103 -4.84 1.06 -31.61
C LEU A 103 -5.37 2.16 -30.68
N MET A 104 -4.93 3.40 -30.87
CA MET A 104 -5.45 4.54 -30.10
C MET A 104 -6.92 4.82 -30.41
N GLU A 105 -7.33 4.70 -31.68
CA GLU A 105 -8.72 4.90 -32.06
C GLU A 105 -9.61 3.76 -31.53
N GLU A 106 -9.16 2.51 -31.59
CA GLU A 106 -9.88 1.38 -30.97
C GLU A 106 -10.04 1.57 -29.46
N ASN A 107 -8.98 2.03 -28.77
CA ASN A 107 -9.04 2.32 -27.35
C ASN A 107 -10.05 3.42 -27.03
N ARG A 108 -10.08 4.48 -27.85
CA ARG A 108 -11.03 5.58 -27.69
C ARG A 108 -12.48 5.08 -27.83
N VAL A 109 -12.78 4.31 -28.87
CA VAL A 109 -14.11 3.74 -29.10
C VAL A 109 -14.55 2.86 -27.93
N GLU A 110 -13.64 2.04 -27.40
CA GLU A 110 -13.97 1.19 -26.25
C GLU A 110 -14.18 1.99 -24.96
N ASN A 111 -13.39 3.04 -24.73
CA ASN A 111 -13.59 3.96 -23.61
C ASN A 111 -14.95 4.66 -23.68
N GLU A 112 -15.38 5.07 -24.88
CA GLU A 112 -16.70 5.68 -25.11
C GLU A 112 -17.83 4.70 -24.77
N LYS A 113 -17.74 3.43 -25.19
CA LYS A 113 -18.70 2.38 -24.80
C LYS A 113 -18.75 2.18 -23.29
N ILE A 114 -17.60 2.06 -22.65
CA ILE A 114 -17.50 1.85 -21.20
C ILE A 114 -18.05 3.06 -20.43
N ALA A 115 -17.84 4.28 -20.94
CA ALA A 115 -18.38 5.49 -20.35
C ALA A 115 -19.91 5.46 -20.34
N MET A 116 -20.56 5.09 -21.45
CA MET A 116 -22.01 4.94 -21.52
C MET A 116 -22.54 3.93 -20.49
N LEU A 117 -21.94 2.74 -20.41
CA LEU A 117 -22.32 1.71 -19.41
C LEU A 117 -22.13 2.21 -17.97
N ARG A 118 -21.09 3.02 -17.72
CA ARG A 118 -20.82 3.61 -16.41
C ARG A 118 -21.92 4.60 -16.03
N GLU A 119 -22.37 5.44 -16.95
CA GLU A 119 -23.46 6.39 -16.72
C GLU A 119 -24.78 5.69 -16.39
N GLU A 120 -25.13 4.64 -17.13
CA GLU A 120 -26.31 3.82 -16.85
C GLU A 120 -26.25 3.22 -15.43
N ARG A 121 -25.11 2.62 -15.08
CA ARG A 121 -24.89 2.07 -13.73
C ARG A 121 -25.01 3.16 -12.66
N LEU A 122 -24.46 4.35 -12.89
CA LEU A 122 -24.52 5.46 -11.95
C LEU A 122 -25.95 5.97 -11.75
N LYS A 123 -26.76 6.03 -12.81
CA LYS A 123 -28.20 6.38 -12.70
C LYS A 123 -28.93 5.39 -11.79
N ILE A 124 -28.75 4.09 -12.00
CA ILE A 124 -29.35 3.04 -11.16
C ILE A 124 -28.89 3.17 -9.69
N GLN A 125 -27.59 3.43 -9.47
CA GLN A 125 -27.07 3.64 -8.12
C GLN A 125 -27.65 4.88 -7.46
N ALA A 126 -27.79 5.98 -8.19
CA ALA A 126 -28.40 7.22 -7.70
C ALA A 126 -29.86 7.03 -7.29
N GLU A 127 -30.66 6.29 -8.08
CA GLU A 127 -32.03 5.97 -7.70
C GLU A 127 -32.10 5.09 -6.44
N LYS A 128 -31.20 4.11 -6.33
CA LYS A 128 -31.13 3.24 -5.15
C LYS A 128 -30.73 4.02 -3.90
N THR A 129 -29.75 4.92 -4.00
CA THR A 129 -29.34 5.76 -2.86
C THR A 129 -30.45 6.71 -2.46
N GLN A 130 -31.16 7.35 -3.40
CA GLN A 130 -32.33 8.17 -3.09
C GLN A 130 -33.41 7.40 -2.32
N LYS A 131 -33.76 6.19 -2.77
CA LYS A 131 -34.72 5.32 -2.07
C LYS A 131 -34.27 4.98 -0.66
N ASN A 132 -32.99 4.62 -0.49
CA ASN A 132 -32.42 4.29 0.82
C ASN A 132 -32.41 5.49 1.77
N VAL A 133 -32.07 6.69 1.26
CA VAL A 133 -32.07 7.93 2.04
C VAL A 133 -33.48 8.26 2.51
N LEU A 134 -34.48 8.18 1.62
CA LEU A 134 -35.88 8.40 2.00
C LEU A 134 -36.35 7.40 3.07
N ALA A 135 -36.05 6.11 2.90
CA ALA A 135 -36.39 5.09 3.89
C ALA A 135 -35.72 5.36 5.25
N SER A 136 -34.45 5.76 5.24
CA SER A 136 -33.72 6.12 6.45
C SER A 136 -34.31 7.37 7.14
N LEU A 137 -34.75 8.36 6.37
CA LEU A 137 -35.38 9.57 6.90
C LEU A 137 -36.71 9.25 7.57
N ILE A 138 -37.57 8.45 6.91
CA ILE A 138 -38.86 8.02 7.48
C ILE A 138 -38.64 7.22 8.77
N LYS A 139 -37.67 6.30 8.78
CA LYS A 139 -37.34 5.51 9.96
C LYS A 139 -36.88 6.42 11.12
N LYS A 140 -35.96 7.35 10.82
CA LYS A 140 -35.45 8.30 11.81
C LYS A 140 -36.57 9.18 12.37
N GLU A 141 -37.47 9.66 11.52
CA GLU A 141 -38.63 10.45 11.96
C GLU A 141 -39.52 9.63 12.92
N GLY A 142 -39.80 8.37 12.59
CA GLY A 142 -40.52 7.46 13.48
C GLY A 142 -39.83 7.24 14.82
N GLU A 143 -38.51 6.99 14.81
CA GLU A 143 -37.70 6.85 16.02
C GLU A 143 -37.73 8.13 16.87
N THR A 144 -37.62 9.31 16.25
CA THR A 144 -37.69 10.60 16.98
C THR A 144 -39.06 10.86 17.60
N LYS A 145 -40.15 10.49 16.91
CA LYS A 145 -41.52 10.61 17.44
C LYS A 145 -41.72 9.70 18.66
N LEU A 146 -41.31 8.43 18.55
CA LEU A 146 -41.37 7.48 19.66
C LEU A 146 -40.53 7.95 20.84
N HIS A 147 -39.32 8.45 20.59
CA HIS A 147 -38.47 8.98 21.64
C HIS A 147 -39.12 10.20 22.33
N GLY A 148 -39.73 11.11 21.56
CA GLY A 148 -40.47 12.25 22.09
C GLY A 148 -41.59 11.82 23.04
N ILE A 149 -42.44 10.87 22.61
CA ILE A 149 -43.52 10.31 23.44
C ILE A 149 -42.96 9.68 24.73
N GLN A 150 -41.85 8.94 24.65
CA GLN A 150 -41.22 8.35 25.84
C GLN A 150 -40.69 9.41 26.81
N MET A 151 -40.09 10.50 26.30
CA MET A 151 -39.63 11.60 27.15
C MET A 151 -40.80 12.32 27.80
N GLU A 152 -41.87 12.60 27.06
CA GLU A 152 -43.09 13.21 27.62
C GLU A 152 -43.71 12.33 28.72
N ALA A 153 -43.82 11.02 28.47
CA ALA A 153 -44.31 10.07 29.48
C ALA A 153 -43.39 9.99 30.71
N PHE A 154 -42.07 10.06 30.50
CA PHE A 154 -41.10 10.09 31.60
C PHE A 154 -41.25 11.37 32.44
N LEU A 155 -41.33 12.54 31.80
CA LEU A 155 -41.55 13.81 32.47
C LEU A 155 -42.87 13.81 33.25
N ALA A 156 -43.96 13.31 32.65
CA ALA A 156 -45.26 13.21 33.32
C ALA A 156 -45.19 12.31 34.58
N LYS A 157 -44.51 11.15 34.49
CA LYS A 157 -44.28 10.29 35.66
C LYS A 157 -43.47 10.99 36.73
N GLN A 158 -42.41 11.70 36.34
CA GLN A 158 -41.55 12.41 37.28
C GLN A 158 -42.31 13.56 37.96
N MET A 159 -43.13 14.33 37.24
CA MET A 159 -43.98 15.35 37.85
C MET A 159 -44.94 14.75 38.89
N VAL A 160 -45.58 13.61 38.58
CA VAL A 160 -46.45 12.92 39.55
C VAL A 160 -45.66 12.43 40.77
N GLN A 161 -44.44 11.93 40.56
CA GLN A 161 -43.56 11.49 41.64
C GLN A 161 -43.08 12.66 42.49
N ASP A 162 -42.71 13.78 41.89
CA ASP A 162 -42.31 15.01 42.58
C ASP A 162 -43.47 15.57 43.42
N LEU A 163 -44.72 15.41 42.96
CA LEU A 163 -45.93 15.72 43.74
C LEU A 163 -46.17 14.70 44.88
N SER A 164 -45.80 13.43 44.69
CA SER A 164 -46.03 12.35 45.67
C SER A 164 -44.94 12.29 46.74
N THR A 165 -43.70 12.63 46.42
CA THR A 165 -42.56 12.72 47.34
C THR A 165 -41.88 14.07 47.11
N PRO A 166 -42.26 15.11 47.88
CA PRO A 166 -41.69 16.43 47.68
C PRO A 166 -40.18 16.42 47.97
N PHE A 167 -39.42 17.12 47.12
CA PHE A 167 -38.01 17.40 47.42
C PHE A 167 -37.91 18.26 48.67
N ILE A 168 -36.99 17.90 49.58
CA ILE A 168 -36.71 18.63 50.81
C ILE A 168 -36.25 20.06 50.43
N GLN A 169 -37.03 21.06 50.81
CA GLN A 169 -36.69 22.47 50.62
C GLN A 169 -35.77 22.96 51.74
N ALA A 170 -35.13 24.13 51.55
CA ALA A 170 -34.14 24.65 52.50
C ALA A 170 -34.73 24.89 53.90
N GLU A 171 -36.03 25.18 53.96
CA GLU A 171 -36.77 25.47 55.19
C GLU A 171 -37.13 24.20 55.99
N ASP A 172 -37.23 23.04 55.33
CA ASP A 172 -37.66 21.77 55.92
C ASP A 172 -36.48 20.82 56.26
N ILE A 173 -35.23 21.28 56.13
CA ILE A 173 -34.04 20.45 56.30
C ILE A 173 -33.94 19.85 57.71
N GLU A 174 -34.12 20.67 58.75
CA GLU A 174 -33.98 20.22 60.15
C GLU A 174 -35.01 19.14 60.48
N LYS A 175 -36.26 19.35 60.04
CA LYS A 175 -37.36 18.39 60.21
C LYS A 175 -37.08 17.08 59.48
N ALA A 176 -36.58 17.14 58.25
CA ALA A 176 -36.25 15.95 57.47
C ALA A 176 -35.09 15.14 58.09
N ILE A 177 -34.11 15.81 58.70
CA ILE A 177 -33.00 15.15 59.42
C ILE A 177 -33.51 14.40 60.64
N GLU A 178 -34.37 15.03 61.45
CA GLU A 178 -34.97 14.40 62.62
C GLU A 178 -35.83 13.18 62.24
N ASP A 179 -36.67 13.32 61.21
CA ASP A 179 -37.53 12.23 60.71
C ASP A 179 -36.69 11.04 60.18
N ALA A 180 -35.57 11.32 59.52
CA ALA A 180 -34.66 10.29 59.01
C ALA A 180 -33.88 9.56 60.12
N LEU A 181 -33.48 10.27 61.18
CA LEU A 181 -32.85 9.68 62.35
C LEU A 181 -33.83 8.83 63.16
N ALA A 182 -35.09 9.27 63.25
CA ALA A 182 -36.16 8.56 63.96
C ALA A 182 -36.64 7.30 63.21
N ASN A 183 -36.68 7.34 61.88
CA ASN A 183 -37.22 6.28 61.04
C ASN A 183 -36.15 5.68 60.09
N PRO A 184 -35.22 4.83 60.58
CA PRO A 184 -34.26 4.16 59.73
C PRO A 184 -34.95 3.16 58.78
N VAL A 185 -34.94 3.44 57.48
CA VAL A 185 -35.49 2.54 56.44
C VAL A 185 -34.45 1.51 56.02
N ASN A 186 -34.84 0.23 56.02
CA ASN A 186 -33.96 -0.88 55.64
C ASN A 186 -34.31 -1.39 54.24
N PHE A 187 -33.37 -1.27 53.29
CA PHE A 187 -33.53 -1.75 51.91
C PHE A 187 -32.99 -3.17 51.68
N ASN A 188 -32.46 -3.84 52.71
CA ASN A 188 -31.93 -5.19 52.55
C ASN A 188 -33.06 -6.18 52.26
N PHE A 189 -32.89 -6.98 51.21
CA PHE A 189 -33.75 -8.11 50.89
C PHE A 189 -32.93 -9.24 50.25
N ALA A 190 -33.40 -10.47 50.38
CA ALA A 190 -32.88 -11.65 49.69
C ALA A 190 -33.87 -12.12 48.62
N ILE A 191 -33.37 -12.78 47.58
CA ILE A 191 -34.18 -13.39 46.51
C ILE A 191 -33.87 -14.88 46.42
N ASP A 192 -34.91 -15.70 46.30
CA ASP A 192 -34.78 -17.14 46.03
C ASP A 192 -34.60 -17.46 44.54
N LEU A 193 -34.17 -18.69 44.23
CA LEU A 193 -34.09 -19.20 42.85
C LEU A 193 -35.45 -19.16 42.14
N ASP A 194 -36.56 -19.29 42.88
CA ASP A 194 -37.93 -19.21 42.35
C ASP A 194 -38.44 -17.77 42.14
N GLY A 195 -37.65 -16.77 42.59
CA GLY A 195 -37.93 -15.34 42.42
C GLY A 195 -38.79 -14.71 43.52
N TYR A 196 -38.87 -15.33 44.70
CA TYR A 196 -39.53 -14.76 45.88
C TYR A 196 -38.62 -13.79 46.61
N VAL A 197 -39.19 -12.70 47.12
CA VAL A 197 -38.45 -11.64 47.85
C VAL A 197 -38.69 -11.75 49.34
N TYR A 198 -37.60 -11.71 50.09
CA TYR A 198 -37.61 -11.67 51.55
C TYR A 198 -36.97 -10.37 52.02
N ARG A 199 -37.78 -9.41 52.49
CA ARG A 199 -37.30 -8.09 52.96
C ARG A 199 -36.93 -8.14 54.43
N GLY A 200 -35.85 -7.46 54.82
CA GLY A 200 -35.35 -7.42 56.20
C GLY A 200 -34.02 -8.14 56.37
N LYS A 201 -33.32 -7.83 57.47
CA LYS A 201 -32.06 -8.49 57.85
C LYS A 201 -32.29 -9.79 58.63
N ASP A 202 -33.35 -9.82 59.43
CA ASP A 202 -33.63 -10.89 60.40
C ASP A 202 -34.78 -11.81 59.96
N THR A 203 -35.28 -11.63 58.74
CA THR A 203 -36.38 -12.43 58.19
C THR A 203 -35.86 -13.75 57.63
N ALA A 204 -36.08 -14.83 58.39
CA ALA A 204 -35.85 -16.19 57.93
C ALA A 204 -37.05 -16.71 57.10
N ILE A 205 -36.77 -17.59 56.14
CA ILE A 205 -37.76 -18.17 55.20
C ILE A 205 -38.90 -18.88 55.96
N ASP A 206 -38.58 -19.52 57.08
CA ASP A 206 -39.51 -20.31 57.88
C ASP A 206 -40.55 -19.46 58.63
N MET A 207 -40.28 -18.15 58.79
CA MET A 207 -41.14 -17.23 59.53
C MET A 207 -42.27 -16.65 58.66
N ILE A 208 -42.22 -16.86 57.33
CA ILE A 208 -43.19 -16.30 56.38
C ILE A 208 -43.99 -17.44 55.72
N PRO A 209 -45.30 -17.56 56.02
CA PRO A 209 -46.16 -18.53 55.37
C PRO A 209 -46.17 -18.37 53.85
N GLU A 210 -46.22 -19.48 53.11
CA GLU A 210 -46.11 -19.51 51.64
C GLU A 210 -47.14 -18.62 50.93
N GLU A 211 -48.34 -18.48 51.49
CA GLU A 211 -49.43 -17.66 50.95
C GLU A 211 -49.13 -16.15 50.95
N LYS A 212 -48.17 -15.69 51.77
CA LYS A 212 -47.82 -14.27 51.94
C LYS A 212 -46.51 -13.88 51.27
N ARG A 213 -45.87 -14.79 50.53
CA ARG A 213 -44.58 -14.51 49.86
C ARG A 213 -44.81 -13.65 48.61
N GLU A 214 -44.13 -12.50 48.56
CA GLU A 214 -44.13 -11.63 47.38
C GLU A 214 -43.21 -12.18 46.30
N ARG A 215 -43.68 -12.27 45.07
CA ARG A 215 -42.86 -12.62 43.90
C ARG A 215 -42.54 -11.37 43.10
N LEU A 216 -41.26 -11.18 42.75
CA LEU A 216 -40.89 -10.14 41.80
C LEU A 216 -41.50 -10.48 40.44
N ARG A 217 -42.49 -9.70 40.00
CA ARG A 217 -42.96 -9.76 38.62
C ARG A 217 -42.08 -8.85 37.79
N SER A 218 -41.51 -9.36 36.70
CA SER A 218 -40.97 -8.48 35.66
C SER A 218 -42.16 -7.80 34.99
N ASN A 219 -42.24 -6.48 35.08
CA ASN A 219 -43.05 -5.70 34.15
C ASN A 219 -42.36 -5.65 32.79
#